data_AF-A0A8S2WBQ7-F1
#
_entry.id   AF-A0A8S2WBQ7-F1
#
_cell.length_a   1.000
_cell.length_b   1.000
_cell.length_c   1.000
_cell.angle_alpha   90.00
_cell.angle_beta   90.00
_cell.angle_gamma   90.00
#
_symmetry.space_group_name_H-M   'P 1'
#
loop_
_entity.id
_entity.type
_entity.pdbx_description
1 polymer ?
#
loop_
_entity_poly.entity_id
_entity_poly.type
_entity_poly.pdbx_seq_one_letter_code
_entity_poly.pdbx_strand_id
1 'polypeptide(L)' 'AKKIRGAQKVIGIAGGENKCDYIVNELGFDAAINYKEYNTKDKMINRLKELAPEGITQYFDNTGGFVTDAVFDIIKKH' A
#
# COMPACT_ATOMS: atom_id res chain seq x y z
N ALA A 1 9.82 -4.95 -8.77
CA ALA A 1 9.57 -3.55 -8.35
C ALA A 1 10.67 -2.98 -7.45
N LYS A 2 10.98 -3.61 -6.31
CA LYS A 2 11.92 -3.15 -5.27
C LYS A 2 13.30 -2.71 -5.77
N LYS A 3 13.97 -3.54 -6.58
CA LYS A 3 15.31 -3.30 -7.14
C LYS A 3 15.40 -2.14 -8.14
N ILE A 4 14.30 -1.80 -8.81
CA ILE A 4 14.32 -0.81 -9.92
C ILE A 4 14.30 0.62 -9.38
N ARG A 5 13.70 0.85 -8.20
CA ARG A 5 13.53 2.19 -7.61
C ARG A 5 14.23 2.38 -6.27
N GLY A 6 15.04 1.43 -5.83
CA GLY A 6 15.75 1.51 -4.54
C GLY A 6 14.82 1.51 -3.32
N ALA A 7 13.59 1.02 -3.46
CA ALA A 7 12.64 0.98 -2.35
C ALA A 7 13.07 -0.08 -1.32
N GLN A 8 13.11 0.28 -0.03
CA GLN A 8 13.38 -0.68 1.05
C GLN A 8 12.20 -1.61 1.33
N LYS A 9 10.98 -1.14 1.05
CA LYS A 9 9.73 -1.88 1.18
C LYS A 9 8.74 -1.44 0.11
N VAL A 10 8.01 -2.40 -0.48
CA VAL A 10 6.95 -2.17 -1.46
C VAL A 10 5.67 -2.82 -0.94
N ILE A 11 4.65 -2.00 -0.70
CA ILE A 11 3.31 -2.43 -0.27
C ILE A 11 2.37 -2.25 -1.46
N GLY A 12 1.69 -3.32 -1.86
CA GLY A 12 0.71 -3.28 -2.94
C GLY A 12 -0.71 -3.13 -2.40
N ILE A 13 -1.57 -2.44 -3.15
CA ILE A 13 -2.99 -2.33 -2.83
C ILE A 13 -3.77 -2.91 -4.00
N ALA A 14 -4.59 -3.92 -3.75
CA ALA A 14 -5.34 -4.64 -4.77
C ALA A 14 -6.74 -5.01 -4.25
N GLY A 15 -7.65 -5.34 -5.16
CA GLY A 15 -9.03 -5.72 -4.82
C GLY A 15 -9.25 -7.23 -4.92
N GLY A 16 -9.24 -7.91 -3.78
CA GLY A 16 -9.44 -9.35 -3.63
C GLY A 16 -8.16 -10.12 -3.28
N GLU A 17 -8.29 -11.16 -2.46
CA GLU A 17 -7.19 -11.98 -1.94
C GLU A 17 -6.31 -12.57 -3.06
N ASN A 18 -6.91 -13.16 -4.10
CA ASN A 18 -6.16 -13.73 -5.23
C ASN A 18 -5.17 -12.73 -5.87
N LYS A 19 -5.52 -11.44 -5.93
CA LYS A 19 -4.63 -10.41 -6.47
C LYS A 19 -3.54 -10.03 -5.47
N CYS A 20 -3.88 -10.00 -4.18
CA CYS A 20 -2.92 -9.76 -3.10
C CYS A 20 -1.86 -10.88 -3.05
N ASP A 21 -2.30 -12.14 -3.17
CA ASP A 21 -1.40 -13.29 -3.22
C ASP A 21 -0.49 -13.25 -4.44
N TYR A 22 -1.04 -12.94 -5.61
CA TYR A 22 -0.26 -12.81 -6.83
C TYR A 22 0.86 -11.76 -6.71
N ILE A 23 0.58 -10.56 -6.20
CA ILE A 23 1.62 -9.52 -6.12
C ILE A 23 2.69 -9.82 -5.06
N VAL A 24 2.35 -10.54 -3.99
CA VAL A 24 3.32 -10.97 -2.98
C VAL A 24 4.16 -12.13 -3.49
N ASN A 25 3.52 -13.21 -3.93
CA ASN A 25 4.19 -14.47 -4.25
C ASN A 25 4.88 -14.45 -5.62
N GLU A 26 4.25 -13.85 -6.64
CA GLU A 26 4.76 -13.88 -8.02
C GLU A 26 5.56 -12.61 -8.36
N LEU A 27 5.11 -11.43 -7.91
CA LEU A 27 5.78 -10.16 -8.23
C LEU A 27 6.80 -9.69 -7.18
N GLY A 28 6.85 -10.36 -6.03
CA GLY A 28 7.83 -10.10 -4.96
C GLY A 28 7.60 -8.78 -4.21
N PHE A 29 6.35 -8.38 -4.00
CA PHE A 29 6.02 -7.28 -3.08
C PHE A 29 6.19 -7.73 -1.62
N ASP A 30 6.55 -6.82 -0.73
CA ASP A 30 6.79 -7.16 0.68
C ASP A 30 5.47 -7.36 1.46
N ALA A 31 4.38 -6.73 1.00
CA ALA A 31 3.05 -6.92 1.56
C ALA A 31 1.96 -6.48 0.56
N ALA A 32 0.74 -6.96 0.78
CA ALA A 32 -0.44 -6.53 0.05
C ALA A 32 -1.58 -6.14 1.01
N ILE A 33 -2.42 -5.19 0.58
CA ILE A 33 -3.65 -4.79 1.24
C ILE A 33 -4.81 -5.01 0.29
N ASN A 34 -5.83 -5.75 0.74
CA ASN A 34 -7.10 -5.84 0.03
C ASN A 34 -7.97 -4.63 0.36
N TYR A 35 -8.04 -3.61 -0.51
CA TYR A 35 -8.80 -2.39 -0.21
C TYR A 35 -10.31 -2.63 -0.05
N LYS A 36 -10.83 -3.77 -0.49
CA LYS A 36 -12.24 -4.15 -0.28
C LYS A 36 -12.53 -4.58 1.16
N GLU A 37 -11.53 -5.06 1.89
CA GLU A 37 -11.64 -5.40 3.32
C GLU A 37 -11.35 -4.17 4.20
N TYR A 38 -10.32 -3.41 3.83
CA TYR A 38 -9.95 -2.14 4.46
C TYR A 38 -10.67 -0.98 3.77
N ASN A 39 -11.99 -1.05 3.73
CA ASN A 39 -12.88 -0.22 2.90
C ASN A 39 -13.24 1.16 3.47
N THR A 40 -12.54 1.62 4.51
CA THR A 40 -12.68 2.97 5.04
C THR A 40 -11.31 3.62 5.16
N LYS A 41 -11.26 4.95 5.12
CA LYS A 41 -10.01 5.71 5.26
C LYS A 41 -9.27 5.34 6.54
N ASP A 42 -9.95 5.27 7.67
CA ASP A 42 -9.33 4.96 8.97
C ASP A 42 -8.77 3.53 9.03
N LYS A 43 -9.49 2.54 8.48
CA LYS A 43 -8.99 1.16 8.39
C LYS A 43 -7.76 1.08 7.51
N MET A 44 -7.77 1.79 6.39
CA MET A 44 -6.62 1.87 5.49
C MET A 44 -5.42 2.55 6.16
N ILE A 45 -5.62 3.67 6.86
CA ILE A 45 -4.57 4.38 7.62
C ILE A 45 -3.93 3.45 8.65
N ASN A 46 -4.74 2.77 9.46
CA ASN A 46 -4.23 1.86 10.49
C ASN A 46 -3.40 0.74 9.87
N ARG A 47 -3.91 0.12 8.79
CA ARG A 47 -3.19 -0.94 8.10
C ARG A 47 -1.89 -0.47 7.46
N LEU A 48 -1.90 0.72 6.87
CA LEU A 48 -0.69 1.30 6.30
C LEU A 48 0.35 1.63 7.38
N LYS A 49 -0.05 2.12 8.56
CA LYS A 49 0.86 2.37 9.68
C LYS A 49 1.48 1.08 10.24
N GLU A 50 0.73 -0.02 10.28
CA GLU A 50 1.28 -1.33 10.65
C GLU A 50 2.36 -1.80 9.66
N LEU A 51 2.11 -1.62 8.36
CA LEU A 51 3.04 -2.08 7.32
C LEU A 51 4.19 -1.09 7.06
N ALA A 52 3.99 0.19 7.29
CA ALA A 52 4.97 1.25 7.09
C ALA A 52 4.95 2.20 8.31
N PRO A 53 5.48 1.76 9.47
CA PRO A 53 5.49 2.56 10.70
C PRO A 53 6.28 3.85 10.55
N GLU A 54 7.31 3.83 9.69
CA GLU A 54 8.09 5.01 9.34
C GLU A 54 7.32 5.97 8.43
N GLY A 55 6.19 5.58 7.84
CA GLY A 55 5.43 6.37 6.86
C GLY A 55 5.81 6.08 5.41
N ILE A 56 5.03 6.65 4.47
CA ILE A 56 5.16 6.42 3.03
C ILE A 56 6.04 7.50 2.39
N THR A 57 7.00 7.11 1.56
CA THR A 57 7.91 8.06 0.86
C THR A 57 7.61 8.22 -0.62
N GLN A 58 7.02 7.21 -1.25
CA GLN A 58 6.59 7.25 -2.65
C GLN A 58 5.22 6.62 -2.76
N TYR A 59 4.35 7.26 -3.53
CA TYR A 59 3.01 6.78 -3.80
C TYR A 59 2.75 6.78 -5.30
N PHE A 60 2.20 5.68 -5.80
CA PHE A 60 1.79 5.52 -7.19
C PHE A 60 0.34 5.05 -7.18
N ASP A 61 -0.54 5.83 -7.83
CA ASP A 61 -1.97 5.65 -7.74
C ASP A 61 -2.59 5.32 -9.10
N ASN A 62 -3.41 4.27 -9.11
CA ASN A 62 -4.27 3.89 -10.23
C ASN A 62 -5.75 3.81 -9.81
N THR A 63 -6.07 4.12 -8.55
CA THR A 63 -7.40 3.90 -7.95
C THR A 63 -8.09 5.22 -7.61
N GLY A 64 -7.41 6.14 -6.91
CA GLY A 64 -8.05 7.33 -6.36
C GLY A 64 -8.84 7.07 -5.07
N GLY A 65 -9.59 8.09 -4.66
CA GLY A 65 -10.58 8.02 -3.57
C GLY A 65 -9.97 7.82 -2.19
N PHE A 66 -10.68 7.08 -1.31
CA PHE A 66 -10.31 6.96 0.09
C PHE A 66 -8.92 6.33 0.32
N VAL A 67 -8.42 5.55 -0.64
CA VAL A 67 -7.08 4.96 -0.59
C VAL A 67 -6.04 6.06 -0.70
N THR A 68 -6.21 6.96 -1.66
CA THR A 68 -5.34 8.12 -1.89
C THR A 68 -5.37 9.07 -0.71
N ASP A 69 -6.56 9.36 -0.19
CA ASP A 69 -6.73 10.19 1.00
C ASP A 69 -6.00 9.59 2.22
N ALA A 70 -6.14 8.27 2.44
CA ALA A 70 -5.46 7.57 3.52
C ALA A 70 -3.93 7.63 3.38
N VAL A 71 -3.40 7.49 2.17
CA VAL A 71 -1.95 7.57 1.92
C VAL A 71 -1.43 8.98 2.17
N PHE A 72 -2.12 10.01 1.67
CA PHE A 72 -1.69 11.40 1.87
C PHE A 72 -1.71 11.85 3.33
N ASP A 73 -2.58 11.29 4.16
CA ASP A 73 -2.60 11.57 5.61
C ASP A 73 -1.34 11.06 6.34
N ILE A 74 -0.62 10.07 5.78
CA ILE A 74 0.56 9.44 6.40
C ILE A 74 1.83 9.52 5.55
N ILE A 75 1.77 10.18 4.39
CA ILE A 75 2.94 10.36 3.53
C ILE A 75 3.93 11.29 4.24
N LYS A 76 5.22 10.97 4.17
CA LYS A 76 6.26 11.87 4.68
C LYS A 76 6.22 13.16 3.87
N LYS A 77 6.05 14.29 4.57
CA LYS A 77 6.29 15.61 4.00
C LYS A 77 7.80 15.80 3.87
N HIS A 78 8.24 16.25 2.70
CA HIS A 78 9.62 16.68 2.47
C HIS A 78 9.89 17.99 3.21
#